data_AF-A0AAE3EG26-F1
#
_entry.id   AF-A0AAE3EG26-F1
#
_cell.length_a   1.000
_cell.length_b   1.000
_cell.length_c   1.000
_cell.angle_alpha   90.00
_cell.angle_beta   90.00
_cell.angle_gamma   90.00
#
_symmetry.space_group_name_H-M   'P 1'
#
loop_
_entity.id
_entity.type
_entity.pdbx_description
1 polymer ?
#
loop_
_entity_poly.entity_id
_entity_poly.type
_entity_poly.pdbx_seq_one_letter_code
_entity_poly.pdbx_strand_id
1 'polypeptide(L)'
;MNRRIFLNGSAAAIALTAAVFSVSCRQMFTTSLAAPLARDSITISSSASTSDILEIAETQGLSDASSAQAVLSALGGKTETEITALSAEDRETVLNLASAATISMETLTNLASAATADEADPDALIEDFFAGFDSSADLRAVETILADTENLSNLAPDALITASAVVVADLASEVPAADLMTLLSGGTPETELTEAQQARFDLVLGVKTNIESRSDEELSSIEVGGFNLADLLAGSGGDE
;
A
#
# COMPACT_ATOMS: atom_id res chain seq x y z
N MET A 1 4.91 -30.60 8.04
CA MET A 1 5.95 -30.46 6.99
C MET A 1 5.55 -29.26 6.16
N ASN A 2 5.92 -28.06 6.64
CA ASN A 2 5.67 -26.81 5.93
C ASN A 2 6.67 -26.73 4.77
N ARG A 3 6.16 -26.74 3.54
CA ARG A 3 6.96 -26.37 2.37
C ARG A 3 7.23 -24.87 2.49
N ARG A 4 8.38 -24.51 3.06
CA ARG A 4 8.99 -23.19 2.88
C ARG A 4 9.27 -23.07 1.38
N ILE A 5 8.49 -22.25 0.69
CA ILE A 5 8.69 -21.98 -0.74
C ILE A 5 9.88 -21.02 -0.79
N PHE A 6 10.99 -21.47 -1.38
CA PHE A 6 12.08 -20.58 -1.78
C PHE A 6 11.52 -19.64 -2.83
N LEU A 7 11.28 -18.38 -2.47
CA LEU A 7 10.75 -17.40 -3.40
C LEU A 7 11.85 -16.42 -3.80
N ASN A 8 12.47 -16.68 -4.94
CA ASN A 8 13.05 -15.64 -5.79
C ASN A 8 11.97 -14.58 -6.09
N GLY A 9 12.33 -13.39 -6.59
CA GLY A 9 11.47 -12.18 -6.77
C GLY A 9 10.01 -12.41 -7.25
N SER A 10 9.75 -13.54 -7.90
CA SER A 10 8.48 -14.28 -8.02
C SER A 10 7.48 -14.20 -6.86
N ALA A 11 7.87 -14.35 -5.59
CA ALA A 11 6.92 -14.17 -4.48
C ALA A 11 6.39 -12.76 -4.39
N ALA A 12 7.34 -11.82 -4.39
CA ALA A 12 7.10 -10.47 -3.96
C ALA A 12 6.11 -9.83 -4.95
N ALA A 13 6.29 -10.08 -6.25
CA ALA A 13 5.34 -9.65 -7.29
C ALA A 13 3.89 -10.12 -7.04
N ILE A 14 3.73 -11.43 -6.81
CA ILE A 14 2.42 -12.07 -6.65
C ILE A 14 1.79 -11.67 -5.31
N ALA A 15 2.59 -11.54 -4.25
CA ALA A 15 2.15 -11.11 -2.93
C ALA A 15 1.82 -9.61 -2.88
N LEU A 16 2.52 -8.74 -3.63
CA LEU A 16 2.21 -7.31 -3.79
C LEU A 16 0.84 -7.15 -4.45
N THR A 17 0.67 -7.86 -5.56
CA THR A 17 -0.57 -7.88 -6.33
C THR A 17 -1.73 -8.44 -5.50
N ALA A 18 -1.51 -9.56 -4.80
CA ALA A 18 -2.51 -10.19 -3.95
C ALA A 18 -2.86 -9.33 -2.73
N ALA A 19 -1.88 -8.68 -2.08
CA ALA A 19 -2.09 -7.76 -0.97
C ALA A 19 -3.09 -6.67 -1.35
N VAL A 20 -2.76 -5.93 -2.41
CA VAL A 20 -3.59 -4.83 -2.89
C VAL A 20 -4.95 -5.36 -3.34
N PHE A 21 -5.00 -6.49 -4.08
CA PHE A 21 -6.25 -7.09 -4.53
C PHE A 21 -7.18 -7.47 -3.37
N SER A 22 -6.65 -8.04 -2.29
CA SER A 22 -7.45 -8.49 -1.14
C SER A 22 -8.03 -7.35 -0.32
N VAL A 23 -7.26 -6.27 -0.14
CA VAL A 23 -7.67 -5.10 0.62
C VAL A 23 -8.70 -4.32 -0.18
N SER A 24 -8.46 -4.10 -1.48
CA SER A 24 -9.44 -3.47 -2.37
C SER A 24 -10.74 -4.28 -2.47
N CYS A 25 -10.68 -5.62 -2.50
CA CYS A 25 -11.88 -6.46 -2.48
C CYS A 25 -12.62 -6.42 -1.13
N ARG A 26 -11.92 -6.44 0.02
CA ARG A 26 -12.56 -6.33 1.35
C ARG A 26 -13.30 -5.01 1.52
N GLN A 27 -12.70 -3.91 1.09
CA GLN A 27 -13.30 -2.57 1.16
C GLN A 27 -14.51 -2.41 0.25
N MET A 28 -14.53 -3.08 -0.90
CA MET A 28 -15.71 -3.12 -1.79
C MET A 28 -16.87 -3.92 -1.18
N PHE A 29 -16.61 -5.03 -0.47
CA PHE A 29 -17.66 -5.85 0.15
C PHE A 29 -18.30 -5.18 1.39
N THR A 30 -17.57 -4.36 2.15
CA THR A 30 -18.14 -3.58 3.27
C THR A 30 -18.93 -2.37 2.77
N THR A 31 -18.52 -1.77 1.65
CA THR A 31 -19.17 -0.59 1.05
C THR A 31 -20.39 -0.95 0.16
N SER A 32 -20.59 -2.23 -0.19
CA SER A 32 -21.60 -2.72 -1.16
C SER A 32 -23.09 -2.65 -0.74
N LEU A 33 -23.47 -1.82 0.23
CA LEU A 33 -24.88 -1.54 0.53
C LEU A 33 -25.34 -0.12 0.16
N ALA A 34 -24.43 0.76 -0.28
CA ALA A 34 -24.79 2.07 -0.82
C ALA A 34 -24.79 2.01 -2.35
N ALA A 35 -25.97 2.07 -2.96
CA ALA A 35 -26.12 2.11 -4.41
C ALA A 35 -25.31 3.27 -5.04
N PRO A 36 -24.74 3.09 -6.26
CA PRO A 36 -23.97 4.12 -6.93
C PRO A 36 -24.93 5.17 -7.49
N LEU A 37 -25.25 6.18 -6.69
CA LEU A 37 -25.72 7.44 -7.24
C LEU A 37 -24.49 8.10 -7.86
N ALA A 38 -24.47 8.23 -9.19
CA ALA A 38 -23.51 9.05 -9.90
C ALA A 38 -23.49 10.45 -9.24
N ARG A 39 -22.46 10.70 -8.43
CA ARG A 39 -22.31 11.93 -7.67
C ARG A 39 -21.10 12.66 -8.23
N ASP A 40 -21.31 13.93 -8.55
CA ASP A 40 -20.28 14.87 -8.98
C ASP A 40 -19.07 14.78 -8.04
N SER A 41 -17.88 14.86 -8.63
CA SER A 41 -16.57 14.88 -7.95
C SER A 41 -16.63 15.57 -6.58
N ILE A 42 -16.28 14.83 -5.53
CA ILE A 42 -16.29 15.35 -4.16
C ILE A 42 -15.28 16.49 -4.07
N THR A 43 -15.76 17.70 -3.81
CA THR A 43 -14.91 18.86 -3.54
C THR A 43 -14.83 19.06 -2.04
N ILE A 44 -13.67 18.78 -1.45
CA ILE A 44 -13.42 18.94 -0.02
C ILE A 44 -12.80 20.31 0.23
N SER A 45 -13.38 21.08 1.17
CA SER A 45 -12.82 22.36 1.55
C SER A 45 -11.50 22.17 2.30
N SER A 46 -10.49 22.99 1.99
CA SER A 46 -9.23 23.03 2.75
C SER A 46 -9.41 23.44 4.21
N SER A 47 -10.56 24.05 4.56
CA SER A 47 -10.92 24.40 5.93
C SER A 47 -11.72 23.32 6.67
N ALA A 48 -12.03 22.19 6.03
CA ALA A 48 -12.76 21.09 6.68
C ALA A 48 -11.95 20.54 7.84
N SER A 49 -12.61 20.10 8.92
CA SER A 49 -11.88 19.45 10.02
C SER A 49 -11.41 18.06 9.59
N THR A 50 -10.34 17.54 10.21
CA THR A 50 -9.84 16.20 9.87
C THR A 50 -10.90 15.12 10.10
N SER A 51 -11.75 15.29 11.13
CA SER A 51 -12.88 14.41 11.39
C SER A 51 -13.91 14.42 10.25
N ASP A 52 -14.25 15.58 9.70
CA ASP A 52 -15.21 15.66 8.58
C ASP A 52 -14.64 15.00 7.32
N ILE A 53 -13.32 15.13 7.09
CA ILE A 53 -12.64 14.52 5.95
C ILE A 53 -12.65 12.99 6.07
N LEU A 54 -12.45 12.46 7.28
CA LEU A 54 -12.49 11.02 7.55
C LEU A 54 -13.90 10.46 7.47
N GLU A 55 -14.93 11.19 7.91
CA GLU A 55 -16.32 10.78 7.69
C GLU A 55 -16.65 10.67 6.20
N ILE A 56 -16.10 11.58 5.37
CA ILE A 56 -16.18 11.46 3.91
C ILE A 56 -15.41 10.23 3.40
N ALA A 57 -14.24 9.92 3.97
CA ALA A 57 -13.47 8.74 3.63
C ALA A 57 -14.27 7.45 3.82
N GLU A 58 -14.88 7.28 5.00
CA GLU A 58 -15.66 6.10 5.38
C GLU A 58 -16.94 5.96 4.54
N THR A 59 -17.59 7.07 4.23
CA THR A 59 -18.86 7.05 3.51
C THR A 59 -18.71 6.96 1.99
N GLN A 60 -17.62 7.53 1.44
CA GLN A 60 -17.48 7.78 0.01
C GLN A 60 -16.06 7.60 -0.53
N GLY A 61 -15.02 7.86 0.28
CA GLY A 61 -13.63 7.88 -0.17
C GLY A 61 -13.10 6.55 -0.71
N LEU A 62 -13.68 5.41 -0.34
CA LEU A 62 -13.27 4.09 -0.84
C LEU A 62 -14.12 3.59 -2.03
N SER A 63 -15.07 4.39 -2.51
CA SER A 63 -16.02 3.96 -3.55
C SER A 63 -15.46 4.08 -4.98
N ASP A 64 -14.54 5.01 -5.21
CA ASP A 64 -13.86 5.22 -6.49
C ASP A 64 -12.54 6.00 -6.31
N ALA A 65 -11.63 5.87 -7.27
CA ALA A 65 -10.28 6.43 -7.19
C ALA A 65 -10.26 7.97 -7.11
N SER A 66 -11.17 8.66 -7.80
CA SER A 66 -11.22 10.13 -7.77
C SER A 66 -11.66 10.66 -6.41
N SER A 67 -12.64 10.01 -5.77
CA SER A 67 -13.05 10.30 -4.41
C SER A 67 -11.93 10.04 -3.41
N ALA A 68 -11.20 8.92 -3.55
CA ALA A 68 -10.05 8.60 -2.71
C ALA A 68 -8.94 9.65 -2.83
N GLN A 69 -8.60 10.07 -4.05
CA GLN A 69 -7.61 11.12 -4.33
C GLN A 69 -7.99 12.46 -3.70
N ALA A 70 -9.27 12.86 -3.80
CA ALA A 70 -9.75 14.12 -3.20
C ALA A 70 -9.60 14.12 -1.67
N VAL A 71 -9.90 12.99 -1.02
CA VAL A 71 -9.73 12.82 0.44
C VAL A 71 -8.25 12.86 0.83
N LEU A 72 -7.39 12.13 0.12
CA LEU A 72 -5.95 12.13 0.38
C LEU A 72 -5.33 13.52 0.21
N SER A 73 -5.72 14.26 -0.83
CA SER A 73 -5.24 15.64 -1.03
C SER A 73 -5.69 16.58 0.09
N ALA A 74 -6.92 16.43 0.58
CA ALA A 74 -7.39 17.22 1.71
C ALA A 74 -6.64 16.89 3.01
N LEU A 75 -6.29 15.61 3.23
CA LEU A 75 -5.47 15.16 4.35
C LEU A 75 -4.00 15.57 4.21
N GLY A 76 -3.44 15.58 3.00
CA GLY A 76 -2.07 16.05 2.72
C GLY A 76 -1.87 17.53 3.03
N GLY A 77 -2.96 18.31 3.05
CA GLY A 77 -2.97 19.70 3.50
C GLY A 77 -2.98 19.90 5.03
N LYS A 78 -3.06 18.82 5.83
CA LYS A 78 -3.04 18.87 7.29
C LYS A 78 -1.63 18.88 7.85
N THR A 79 -1.50 19.33 9.10
CA THR A 79 -0.22 19.30 9.81
C THR A 79 0.12 17.89 10.28
N GLU A 80 1.41 17.61 10.42
CA GLU A 80 1.92 16.35 10.96
C GLU A 80 1.31 16.02 12.33
N THR A 81 1.15 17.02 13.20
CA THR A 81 0.49 16.86 14.51
C THR A 81 -0.98 16.48 14.39
N GLU A 82 -1.71 16.99 13.40
CA GLU A 82 -3.11 16.62 13.17
C GLU A 82 -3.23 15.17 12.68
N ILE A 83 -2.35 14.75 11.77
CA ILE A 83 -2.35 13.39 11.22
C ILE A 83 -1.89 12.36 12.27
N THR A 84 -0.85 12.67 13.04
CA THR A 84 -0.39 11.79 14.13
C THR A 84 -1.31 11.83 15.36
N ALA A 85 -2.21 12.80 15.51
CA ALA A 85 -3.22 12.77 16.58
C ALA A 85 -4.43 11.86 16.26
N LEU A 86 -4.53 11.36 15.02
CA LEU A 86 -5.62 10.47 14.60
C LEU A 86 -5.64 9.15 15.38
N SER A 87 -6.84 8.60 15.54
CA SER A 87 -7.01 7.27 16.12
C SER A 87 -6.39 6.19 15.23
N ALA A 88 -6.16 4.99 15.77
CA ALA A 88 -5.62 3.88 14.98
C ALA A 88 -6.54 3.53 13.78
N GLU A 89 -7.86 3.51 14.01
CA GLU A 89 -8.87 3.25 12.98
C GLU A 89 -8.88 4.32 11.87
N ASP A 90 -8.77 5.60 12.25
CA ASP A 90 -8.66 6.70 11.30
C ASP A 90 -7.38 6.60 10.47
N ARG A 91 -6.25 6.29 11.11
CA ARG A 91 -4.96 6.11 10.43
C ARG A 91 -5.02 4.94 9.45
N GLU A 92 -5.61 3.82 9.84
CA GLU A 92 -5.84 2.68 8.94
C GLU A 92 -6.70 3.08 7.74
N THR A 93 -7.74 3.88 7.94
CA THR A 93 -8.56 4.42 6.85
C THR A 93 -7.73 5.27 5.88
N VAL A 94 -6.83 6.12 6.39
CA VAL A 94 -5.90 6.90 5.54
C VAL A 94 -4.95 6.01 4.75
N LEU A 95 -4.36 5.00 5.37
CA LEU A 95 -3.46 4.04 4.69
C LEU A 95 -4.19 3.28 3.58
N ASN A 96 -5.42 2.89 3.85
CA ASN A 96 -6.28 2.16 2.92
C ASN A 96 -6.71 2.99 1.70
N LEU A 97 -7.00 4.27 1.90
CA LEU A 97 -7.29 5.23 0.82
C LEU A 97 -6.18 5.29 -0.23
N ALA A 98 -4.92 5.11 0.19
CA ALA A 98 -3.76 5.14 -0.69
C ALA A 98 -3.91 4.15 -1.85
N SER A 99 -4.32 2.91 -1.56
CA SER A 99 -4.55 1.89 -2.58
C SER A 99 -5.75 2.20 -3.48
N ALA A 100 -6.86 2.67 -2.89
CA ALA A 100 -8.07 3.02 -3.63
C ALA A 100 -7.83 4.19 -4.60
N ALA A 101 -6.96 5.14 -4.23
CA ALA A 101 -6.65 6.33 -5.02
C ALA A 101 -5.68 6.07 -6.17
N THR A 102 -4.82 5.06 -6.05
CA THR A 102 -3.64 4.90 -6.91
C THR A 102 -3.70 3.69 -7.82
N ILE A 103 -4.52 2.68 -7.49
CA ILE A 103 -4.56 1.44 -8.26
C ILE A 103 -5.99 1.15 -8.69
N SER A 104 -6.22 1.15 -10.00
CA SER A 104 -7.53 0.85 -10.55
C SER A 104 -7.91 -0.63 -10.37
N MET A 105 -9.21 -0.91 -10.21
CA MET A 105 -9.72 -2.28 -10.15
C MET A 105 -9.42 -3.07 -11.44
N GLU A 106 -9.34 -2.38 -12.58
CA GLU A 106 -8.95 -2.97 -13.85
C GLU A 106 -7.48 -3.42 -13.82
N THR A 107 -6.56 -2.57 -13.36
CA THR A 107 -5.15 -2.91 -13.12
C THR A 107 -5.04 -4.13 -12.22
N LEU A 108 -5.77 -4.12 -11.10
CA LEU A 108 -5.80 -5.24 -10.14
C LEU A 108 -6.32 -6.54 -10.77
N THR A 109 -7.37 -6.46 -11.57
CA THR A 109 -7.95 -7.63 -12.26
C THR A 109 -7.01 -8.19 -13.32
N ASN A 110 -6.33 -7.31 -14.07
CA ASN A 110 -5.36 -7.70 -15.08
C ASN A 110 -4.13 -8.36 -14.45
N LEU A 111 -3.59 -7.77 -13.38
CA LEU A 111 -2.47 -8.35 -12.64
C LEU A 111 -2.84 -9.67 -11.99
N ALA A 112 -4.03 -9.79 -11.38
CA ALA A 112 -4.50 -11.04 -10.81
C ALA A 112 -4.64 -12.14 -11.89
N SER A 113 -5.13 -11.78 -13.07
CA SER A 113 -5.24 -12.71 -14.20
C SER A 113 -3.85 -13.15 -14.68
N ALA A 114 -2.92 -12.22 -14.85
CA ALA A 114 -1.55 -12.50 -15.27
C ALA A 114 -0.78 -13.36 -14.24
N ALA A 115 -0.98 -13.11 -12.94
CA ALA A 115 -0.36 -13.86 -11.85
C ALA A 115 -0.82 -15.33 -11.76
N THR A 116 -1.97 -15.67 -12.34
CA THR A 116 -2.49 -17.05 -12.35
C THR A 116 -2.15 -17.84 -13.63
N ALA A 117 -1.39 -17.24 -14.56
CA ALA A 117 -0.93 -17.91 -15.76
C ALA A 117 0.18 -18.92 -15.45
N ASP A 118 0.21 -20.04 -16.18
CA ASP A 118 1.13 -21.18 -15.96
C ASP A 118 2.63 -20.85 -16.11
N GLU A 119 2.96 -19.63 -16.57
CA GLU A 119 4.33 -19.10 -16.73
C GLU A 119 4.38 -17.59 -16.43
N ALA A 120 3.70 -17.14 -15.36
CA ALA A 120 3.72 -15.73 -14.98
C ALA A 120 5.15 -15.23 -14.73
N ASP A 121 5.59 -14.22 -15.48
CA ASP A 121 6.88 -13.56 -15.27
C ASP A 121 6.75 -12.51 -14.15
N PRO A 122 7.40 -12.72 -13.00
CA PRO A 122 7.29 -11.83 -11.85
C PRO A 122 7.79 -10.42 -12.09
N ASP A 123 8.88 -10.30 -12.84
CA ASP A 123 9.50 -9.00 -13.08
C ASP A 123 8.56 -8.18 -13.97
N ALA A 124 7.95 -8.84 -14.97
CA ALA A 124 6.89 -8.25 -15.79
C ALA A 124 5.64 -7.87 -14.98
N LEU A 125 5.22 -8.68 -14.00
CA LEU A 125 4.09 -8.34 -13.12
C LEU A 125 4.37 -7.11 -12.25
N ILE A 126 5.60 -6.96 -11.76
CA ILE A 126 6.02 -5.79 -10.97
C ILE A 126 6.08 -4.56 -11.87
N GLU A 127 6.63 -4.69 -13.06
CA GLU A 127 6.66 -3.62 -14.06
C GLU A 127 5.23 -3.20 -14.45
N ASP A 128 4.33 -4.14 -14.70
CA ASP A 128 2.92 -3.88 -15.00
C ASP A 128 2.19 -3.23 -13.81
N PHE A 129 2.53 -3.63 -12.58
CA PHE A 129 1.98 -3.02 -11.37
C PHE A 129 2.42 -1.56 -11.23
N PHE A 130 3.71 -1.27 -11.39
CA PHE A 130 4.22 0.10 -11.36
C PHE A 130 3.70 0.94 -12.54
N ALA A 131 3.58 0.35 -13.73
CA ALA A 131 3.03 1.03 -14.90
C ALA A 131 1.53 1.34 -14.76
N GLY A 132 0.79 0.49 -14.05
CA GLY A 132 -0.64 0.65 -13.80
C GLY A 132 -0.99 1.55 -12.61
N PHE A 133 0.02 2.11 -11.94
CA PHE A 133 -0.12 2.98 -10.78
C PHE A 133 -0.33 4.44 -11.18
N ASP A 134 -1.29 5.10 -10.53
CA ASP A 134 -1.52 6.54 -10.66
C ASP A 134 -0.72 7.31 -9.59
N SER A 135 0.42 7.86 -10.00
CA SER A 135 1.32 8.67 -9.14
C SER A 135 0.83 10.10 -8.90
N SER A 136 -0.41 10.44 -9.27
CA SER A 136 -0.95 11.79 -9.02
C SER A 136 -1.57 11.97 -7.62
N ALA A 137 -1.72 10.89 -6.85
CA ALA A 137 -2.27 10.94 -5.50
C ALA A 137 -1.31 11.64 -4.51
N ASP A 138 -1.85 12.47 -3.62
CA ASP A 138 -1.08 13.11 -2.55
C ASP A 138 -0.87 12.14 -1.38
N LEU A 139 0.33 11.54 -1.31
CA LEU A 139 0.66 10.55 -0.29
C LEU A 139 1.20 11.14 1.02
N ARG A 140 1.23 12.47 1.19
CA ARG A 140 1.87 13.10 2.38
C ARG A 140 1.28 12.64 3.70
N ALA A 141 -0.04 12.47 3.76
CA ALA A 141 -0.70 11.97 4.98
C ALA A 141 -0.35 10.50 5.26
N VAL A 142 -0.20 9.69 4.21
CA VAL A 142 0.24 8.29 4.30
C VAL A 142 1.68 8.22 4.81
N GLU A 143 2.59 8.96 4.18
CA GLU A 143 4.00 9.04 4.57
C GLU A 143 4.16 9.50 6.02
N THR A 144 3.35 10.48 6.44
CA THR A 144 3.33 10.98 7.83
C THR A 144 2.96 9.87 8.82
N ILE A 145 1.96 9.04 8.49
CA ILE A 145 1.57 7.91 9.34
C ILE A 145 2.67 6.84 9.36
N LEU A 146 3.26 6.52 8.21
CA LEU A 146 4.34 5.52 8.11
C LEU A 146 5.63 5.98 8.83
N ALA A 147 5.87 7.28 8.93
CA ALA A 147 6.98 7.85 9.67
C ALA A 147 6.84 7.71 11.20
N ASP A 148 5.61 7.54 11.71
CA ASP A 148 5.32 7.34 13.14
C ASP A 148 5.61 5.88 13.58
N THR A 149 6.88 5.49 13.44
CA THR A 149 7.40 4.13 13.69
C THR A 149 7.05 3.56 15.07
N GLU A 150 6.93 4.42 16.09
CA GLU A 150 6.58 4.01 17.46
C GLU A 150 5.14 3.47 17.57
N ASN A 151 4.25 3.88 16.67
CA ASN A 151 2.83 3.55 16.71
C ASN A 151 2.38 2.59 15.61
N LEU A 152 3.27 2.16 14.71
CA LEU A 152 2.92 1.24 13.62
C LEU A 152 2.39 -0.09 14.15
N SER A 153 2.89 -0.59 15.29
CA SER A 153 2.42 -1.84 15.90
C SER A 153 0.95 -1.82 16.31
N ASN A 154 0.35 -0.63 16.47
CA ASN A 154 -1.06 -0.47 16.80
C ASN A 154 -1.97 -0.56 15.56
N LEU A 155 -1.40 -0.54 14.36
CA LEU A 155 -2.13 -0.55 13.10
C LEU A 155 -2.19 -1.96 12.51
N ALA A 156 -3.26 -2.20 11.75
CA ALA A 156 -3.46 -3.42 10.99
C ALA A 156 -2.29 -3.67 10.00
N PRO A 157 -1.64 -4.83 10.07
CA PRO A 157 -0.45 -5.10 9.26
C PRO A 157 -0.73 -5.17 7.75
N ASP A 158 -1.93 -5.54 7.31
CA ASP A 158 -2.35 -5.48 5.91
C ASP A 158 -2.46 -4.05 5.38
N ALA A 159 -2.97 -3.11 6.17
CA ALA A 159 -3.01 -1.69 5.83
C ALA A 159 -1.59 -1.11 5.68
N LEU A 160 -0.67 -1.47 6.58
CA LEU A 160 0.73 -1.06 6.53
C LEU A 160 1.45 -1.59 5.29
N ILE A 161 1.27 -2.87 4.97
CA ILE A 161 1.89 -3.52 3.81
C ILE A 161 1.37 -2.88 2.52
N THR A 162 0.07 -2.65 2.44
CA THR A 162 -0.57 -2.03 1.27
C THR A 162 -0.11 -0.60 1.07
N ALA A 163 -0.08 0.22 2.12
CA ALA A 163 0.41 1.59 2.02
C ALA A 163 1.91 1.65 1.66
N SER A 164 2.72 0.72 2.18
CA SER A 164 4.13 0.62 1.80
C SER A 164 4.32 0.26 0.32
N ALA A 165 3.50 -0.65 -0.20
CA ALA A 165 3.47 -1.00 -1.63
C ALA A 165 3.16 0.22 -2.50
N VAL A 166 2.20 1.05 -2.08
CA VAL A 166 1.83 2.29 -2.76
C VAL A 166 2.98 3.30 -2.76
N VAL A 167 3.70 3.47 -1.63
CA VAL A 167 4.88 4.35 -1.57
C VAL A 167 6.02 3.83 -2.46
N VAL A 168 6.25 2.52 -2.53
CA VAL A 168 7.24 1.94 -3.46
C VAL A 168 6.83 2.18 -4.91
N ALA A 169 5.55 2.04 -5.25
CA ALA A 169 5.06 2.28 -6.59
C ALA A 169 5.16 3.76 -7.00
N ASP A 170 4.89 4.68 -6.07
CA ASP A 170 5.14 6.11 -6.29
C ASP A 170 6.62 6.39 -6.57
N LEU A 171 7.53 5.78 -5.78
CA LEU A 171 8.97 5.86 -6.03
C LEU A 171 9.38 5.28 -7.39
N ALA A 172 8.68 4.27 -7.89
CA ALA A 172 8.95 3.66 -9.20
C ALA A 172 8.68 4.62 -10.37
N SER A 173 7.93 5.70 -10.16
CA SER A 173 7.78 6.78 -11.13
C SER A 173 9.05 7.64 -11.28
N GLU A 174 9.94 7.61 -10.29
CA GLU A 174 11.17 8.42 -10.22
C GLU A 174 12.47 7.59 -10.24
N VAL A 175 12.39 6.33 -9.82
CA VAL A 175 13.52 5.40 -9.65
C VAL A 175 13.27 4.15 -10.49
N PRO A 176 14.27 3.62 -11.21
CA PRO A 176 14.10 2.37 -11.95
C PRO A 176 13.60 1.22 -11.06
N ALA A 177 12.61 0.47 -11.55
CA ALA A 177 12.05 -0.69 -10.84
C ALA A 177 13.14 -1.69 -10.41
N ALA A 178 14.15 -1.92 -11.25
CA ALA A 178 15.28 -2.79 -10.94
C ALA A 178 16.10 -2.31 -9.72
N ASP A 179 16.30 -1.00 -9.57
CA ASP A 179 17.00 -0.42 -8.42
C ASP A 179 16.17 -0.56 -7.14
N LEU A 180 14.85 -0.33 -7.23
CA LEU A 180 13.93 -0.52 -6.10
C LEU A 180 13.85 -1.98 -5.66
N MET A 181 13.80 -2.93 -6.58
CA MET A 181 13.85 -4.37 -6.26
C MET A 181 15.18 -4.77 -5.62
N THR A 182 16.29 -4.21 -6.11
CA THR A 182 17.61 -4.43 -5.52
C THR A 182 17.64 -3.91 -4.07
N LEU A 183 17.07 -2.74 -3.82
CA LEU A 183 16.96 -2.18 -2.47
C LEU A 183 16.06 -3.01 -1.54
N LEU A 184 14.90 -3.45 -2.01
CA LEU A 184 13.96 -4.27 -1.23
C LEU A 184 14.56 -5.63 -0.82
N SER A 185 15.44 -6.18 -1.66
CA SER A 185 16.20 -7.41 -1.37
C SER A 185 17.46 -7.19 -0.53
N GLY A 186 17.73 -5.96 -0.08
CA GLY A 186 18.89 -5.62 0.74
C GLY A 186 20.19 -5.45 -0.05
N GLY A 187 20.10 -5.35 -1.37
CA GLY A 187 21.21 -5.06 -2.27
C GLY A 187 21.54 -3.57 -2.37
N THR A 188 22.57 -3.26 -3.17
CA THR A 188 22.97 -1.88 -3.48
C THR A 188 22.50 -1.54 -4.89
N PRO A 189 21.70 -0.48 -5.09
CA PRO A 189 21.19 -0.10 -6.41
C PRO A 189 22.34 0.38 -7.31
N GLU A 190 22.13 0.35 -8.63
CA GLU A 190 23.09 0.93 -9.59
C GLU A 190 23.06 2.45 -9.55
N THR A 191 21.87 3.03 -9.30
CA THR A 191 21.67 4.48 -9.17
C THR A 191 21.59 4.88 -7.70
N GLU A 192 22.39 5.88 -7.29
CA GLU A 192 22.24 6.48 -5.96
C GLU A 192 20.90 7.23 -5.87
N LEU A 193 20.14 6.92 -4.82
CA LEU A 193 18.91 7.63 -4.47
C LEU A 193 19.24 9.05 -4.00
N THR A 194 18.38 10.00 -4.35
CA THR A 194 18.41 11.32 -3.69
C THR A 194 17.96 11.22 -2.23
N GLU A 195 18.29 12.21 -1.39
CA GLU A 195 17.87 12.23 0.02
C GLU A 195 16.35 12.09 0.19
N ALA A 196 15.56 12.69 -0.70
CA ALA A 196 14.09 12.60 -0.67
C ALA A 196 13.57 11.21 -1.06
N GLN A 197 14.24 10.53 -2.00
CA GLN A 197 13.88 9.16 -2.39
C GLN A 197 14.30 8.16 -1.30
N GLN A 198 15.49 8.35 -0.70
CA GLN A 198 15.95 7.55 0.43
C GLN A 198 15.00 7.69 1.62
N ALA A 199 14.58 8.92 1.97
CA ALA A 199 13.66 9.14 3.08
C ALA A 199 12.33 8.39 2.89
N ARG A 200 11.75 8.40 1.68
CA ARG A 200 10.54 7.62 1.37
C ARG A 200 10.79 6.11 1.42
N PHE A 201 11.94 5.64 0.94
CA PHE A 201 12.32 4.24 1.04
C PHE A 201 12.52 3.78 2.50
N ASP A 202 13.07 4.64 3.36
CA ASP A 202 13.25 4.37 4.79
C ASP A 202 11.92 4.19 5.52
N LEU A 203 10.82 4.82 5.06
CA LEU A 203 9.47 4.56 5.57
C LEU A 203 9.08 3.09 5.35
N VAL A 204 9.33 2.58 4.14
CA VAL A 204 9.05 1.18 3.76
C VAL A 204 9.89 0.22 4.59
N LEU A 205 11.17 0.54 4.83
CA LEU A 205 12.03 -0.25 5.72
C LEU A 205 11.57 -0.23 7.18
N GLY A 206 11.04 0.90 7.65
CA GLY A 206 10.44 1.03 8.98
C GLY A 206 9.23 0.11 9.14
N VAL A 207 8.36 0.06 8.13
CA VAL A 207 7.23 -0.88 8.11
C VAL A 207 7.71 -2.33 8.04
N LYS A 208 8.67 -2.65 7.17
CA LYS A 208 9.28 -3.99 7.11
C LYS A 208 9.77 -4.44 8.48
N THR A 209 10.55 -3.61 9.16
CA THR A 209 11.07 -3.88 10.50
C THR A 209 9.95 -4.07 11.51
N ASN A 210 8.89 -3.26 11.44
CA ASN A 210 7.71 -3.42 12.30
C ASN A 210 7.04 -4.78 12.06
N ILE A 211 6.79 -5.16 10.81
CA ILE A 211 6.15 -6.42 10.44
C ILE A 211 6.98 -7.62 10.89
N GLU A 212 8.30 -7.61 10.66
CA GLU A 212 9.21 -8.68 11.10
C GLU A 212 9.28 -8.85 12.62
N SER A 213 8.94 -7.80 13.38
CA SER A 213 8.89 -7.86 14.85
C SER A 213 7.58 -8.43 15.41
N ARG A 214 6.56 -8.64 14.57
CA ARG A 214 5.25 -9.17 14.98
C ARG A 214 5.27 -10.70 15.11
N SER A 215 4.25 -11.23 15.77
CA SER A 215 4.14 -12.67 15.98
C SER A 215 3.75 -13.41 14.70
N ASP A 216 4.30 -14.62 14.48
CA ASP A 216 3.95 -15.49 13.35
C ASP A 216 2.43 -15.78 13.27
N GLU A 217 1.74 -15.76 14.42
CA GLU A 217 0.30 -15.99 14.53
C GLU A 217 -0.51 -14.80 14.00
N GLU A 218 -0.03 -13.57 14.20
CA GLU A 218 -0.59 -12.37 13.54
C GLU A 218 -0.31 -12.37 12.04
N LEU A 219 0.92 -12.70 11.63
CA LEU A 219 1.33 -12.65 10.23
C LEU A 219 0.67 -13.75 9.37
N SER A 220 0.52 -14.96 9.92
CA SER A 220 -0.19 -16.06 9.24
C SER A 220 -1.69 -15.84 9.09
N SER A 221 -2.28 -14.86 9.79
CA SER A 221 -3.66 -14.44 9.57
C SER A 221 -3.83 -13.54 8.34
N ILE A 222 -2.73 -13.01 7.81
CA ILE A 222 -2.66 -12.12 6.65
C ILE A 222 -2.31 -12.92 5.41
N GLU A 223 -3.13 -13.93 5.13
CA GLU A 223 -3.01 -14.75 3.94
C GLU A 223 -3.97 -14.27 2.84
N VAL A 224 -3.42 -14.02 1.65
CA VAL A 224 -4.21 -13.80 0.45
C VAL A 224 -3.93 -14.91 -0.55
N GLY A 225 -4.95 -15.72 -0.85
CA GLY A 225 -4.81 -16.80 -1.83
C GLY A 225 -3.74 -17.86 -1.45
N GLY A 226 -3.37 -17.95 -0.17
CA GLY A 226 -2.30 -18.82 0.33
C GLY A 226 -0.90 -18.19 0.35
N PHE A 227 -0.78 -16.88 0.08
CA PHE A 227 0.45 -16.10 0.24
C PHE A 227 0.41 -15.26 1.51
N ASN A 228 1.48 -15.31 2.31
CA ASN A 228 1.66 -14.45 3.48
C ASN A 228 2.16 -13.07 3.03
N LEU A 229 1.39 -12.02 3.33
CA LEU A 229 1.76 -10.65 2.95
C LEU A 229 2.99 -10.12 3.69
N ALA A 230 3.37 -10.70 4.82
CA ALA A 230 4.60 -10.33 5.52
C ALA A 230 5.86 -10.70 4.71
N ASP A 231 5.79 -11.79 3.94
CA ASP A 231 6.90 -12.28 3.11
C ASP A 231 7.22 -11.32 1.95
N LEU A 232 6.28 -10.41 1.63
CA LEU A 232 6.40 -9.38 0.60
C LEU A 232 7.46 -8.33 0.94
N LEU A 233 7.46 -7.85 2.19
CA LEU A 233 8.40 -6.85 2.65
C LEU A 233 9.68 -7.49 3.20
N ALA A 234 9.57 -8.68 3.79
CA ALA A 234 10.72 -9.41 4.33
C ALA A 234 11.75 -9.76 3.25
N GLY A 235 11.33 -9.89 1.98
CA GLY A 235 12.21 -10.14 0.85
C GLY A 235 13.02 -11.41 1.07
N SER A 236 12.35 -12.57 1.13
CA SER A 236 12.93 -13.92 1.23
C SER A 236 14.32 -14.01 1.89
N GLY A 237 14.47 -13.42 3.08
CA GLY A 237 15.70 -13.40 3.84
C GLY A 237 15.50 -14.19 5.12
N GLY A 238 15.50 -15.52 5.03
CA GLY A 238 15.37 -16.40 6.18
C GLY A 238 16.15 -17.70 5.98
N ASP A 239 17.32 -17.75 6.61
CA ASP A 239 18.25 -18.87 6.84
C ASP A 239 19.32 -19.15 5.75
N GLU A 240 20.45 -18.45 5.84
CA GLU A 240 21.75 -19.04 6.25
C GLU A 240 22.46 -18.14 7.28
#